data_AF-A0A497A413-F1
#
_entry.id   AF-A0A497A413-F1
#
_cell.length_a   1.000
_cell.length_b   1.000
_cell.length_c   1.000
_cell.angle_alpha   90.00
_cell.angle_beta   90.00
_cell.angle_gamma   90.00
#
_symmetry.space_group_name_H-M   'P 1'
#
loop_
_entity.id
_entity.type
_entity.pdbx_description
1 polymer ?
#
loop_
_entity_poly.entity_id
_entity_poly.type
_entity_poly.pdbx_seq_one_letter_code
_entity_poly.pdbx_strand_id
1 'polypeptide(L)' 'MLEGKCPKCGTRRIGWSLLNPRHQTCPKCGAGLEITEDGRRISIGYSPFTADKYFITPPAKVIHPQDKKKGKHEKHHDS' A
#
# COMPACT_ATOMS: atom_id res chain seq x y z
N MET A 1 16.62 -20.88 -16.42
CA MET A 1 16.91 -19.43 -16.52
C MET A 1 15.71 -18.63 -16.03
N LEU A 2 15.91 -17.64 -15.15
CA LEU A 2 14.83 -16.81 -14.63
C LEU A 2 14.43 -15.73 -15.63
N GLU A 3 13.13 -15.67 -15.92
CA GLU A 3 12.50 -14.63 -16.72
C GLU A 3 11.36 -13.98 -15.94
N GLY A 4 11.22 -12.67 -16.08
CA GLY A 4 10.19 -11.86 -15.45
C GLY A 4 9.43 -11.13 -16.52
N LYS A 5 8.13 -11.38 -16.64
CA LYS A 5 7.24 -10.72 -17.61
C LYS A 5 6.23 -9.83 -16.89
N CYS A 6 6.12 -8.58 -17.30
CA CYS A 6 5.08 -7.71 -16.77
C CYS A 6 3.72 -8.04 -17.39
N PRO A 7 2.67 -8.32 -16.59
CA PRO A 7 1.33 -8.61 -17.12
C PRO A 7 0.62 -7.37 -17.67
N LYS A 8 1.02 -6.16 -17.27
CA LYS A 8 0.38 -4.90 -17.71
C LYS A 8 0.98 -4.34 -19.00
N CYS A 9 2.30 -4.25 -19.08
CA CYS A 9 2.99 -3.56 -20.19
C CYS A 9 3.87 -4.48 -21.04
N GLY A 10 3.96 -5.76 -20.72
CA GLY A 10 4.75 -6.74 -21.49
C GLY A 10 6.26 -6.62 -21.39
N THR A 11 6.79 -5.69 -20.58
CA THR A 11 8.25 -5.56 -20.35
C THR A 11 8.81 -6.88 -19.81
N ARG A 12 9.94 -7.32 -20.37
CA ARG A 12 10.64 -8.53 -19.95
C ARG A 12 11.97 -8.20 -19.26
N ARG A 13 12.31 -9.00 -18.25
CA ARG A 13 13.58 -8.99 -17.52
C ARG A 13 14.08 -10.42 -17.49
N ILE A 14 15.39 -10.63 -17.64
CA ILE A 14 15.99 -11.95 -17.62
C ILE A 14 17.20 -11.90 -16.70
N GLY A 15 17.40 -12.97 -15.94
CA GLY A 15 18.60 -13.19 -15.15
C GLY A 15 18.36 -13.18 -13.64
N TRP A 16 19.43 -13.51 -12.93
CA TRP A 16 19.44 -13.75 -11.48
C TRP A 16 19.00 -12.57 -10.62
N SER A 17 19.02 -11.34 -11.16
CA SER A 17 18.51 -10.17 -10.45
C SER A 17 17.06 -10.33 -9.98
N LEU A 18 16.25 -11.16 -10.67
CA LEU A 18 14.88 -11.48 -10.29
C LEU A 18 14.75 -12.26 -8.97
N LEU A 19 15.85 -12.78 -8.41
CA LEU A 19 15.86 -13.34 -7.05
C LEU A 19 15.69 -12.24 -5.98
N ASN A 20 16.03 -10.99 -6.30
CA ASN A 20 15.87 -9.88 -5.38
C ASN A 20 14.47 -9.26 -5.55
N PRO A 21 13.64 -9.19 -4.49
CA PRO A 21 12.28 -8.64 -4.56
C PRO A 21 12.19 -7.25 -5.18
N ARG A 22 13.20 -6.38 -4.98
CA ARG A 22 13.24 -5.03 -5.57
C ARG A 22 13.25 -5.03 -7.10
N HIS A 23 13.76 -6.09 -7.70
CA HIS A 23 13.89 -6.24 -9.15
C HIS A 23 12.72 -7.04 -9.75
N GLN A 24 11.80 -7.52 -8.90
CA GLN A 24 10.58 -8.21 -9.32
C GLN A 24 9.42 -7.25 -9.61
N THR A 25 9.66 -5.95 -9.58
CA THR A 25 8.67 -4.92 -9.88
C THR A 25 8.94 -4.28 -11.24
N CYS A 26 7.89 -4.08 -12.04
CA CYS A 26 7.92 -3.35 -13.29
C CYS A 26 8.35 -1.89 -13.05
N PRO A 27 9.46 -1.42 -13.65
CA PRO A 27 9.91 -0.03 -13.44
C PRO A 27 9.00 0.99 -14.13
N LYS A 28 8.24 0.58 -15.15
CA LYS A 28 7.34 1.48 -15.89
C LYS A 28 6.00 1.66 -15.19
N CYS A 29 5.53 0.64 -14.49
CA CYS A 29 4.13 0.48 -14.14
C CYS A 29 3.90 0.02 -12.71
N GLY A 30 4.96 -0.28 -11.97
CA GLY A 30 4.89 -0.67 -10.57
C GLY A 30 4.26 -2.04 -10.30
N ALA A 31 3.77 -2.74 -11.33
CA ALA A 31 3.18 -4.08 -11.20
C ALA A 31 4.24 -5.15 -10.95
N GLY A 32 3.88 -6.19 -10.19
CA GLY A 32 4.71 -7.36 -9.99
C GLY A 32 4.96 -8.09 -11.30
N LEU A 33 6.20 -8.52 -11.52
CA LEU A 33 6.55 -9.35 -12.67
C LEU A 33 6.11 -10.79 -12.41
N GLU A 34 5.58 -11.45 -13.43
CA GLU A 34 5.38 -12.90 -13.42
C GLU A 34 6.73 -13.55 -13.65
N ILE A 35 7.21 -14.29 -12.65
CA ILE A 35 8.53 -14.91 -12.70
C ILE A 35 8.35 -16.36 -13.14
N THR A 36 9.09 -16.72 -14.19
CA THR A 36 9.14 -18.07 -14.74
C THR A 36 10.57 -18.60 -14.70
N GLU A 37 10.72 -19.87 -14.37
CA GLU A 37 11.96 -20.62 -14.51
C GLU A 37 11.73 -21.73 -15.53
N ASP A 38 12.51 -21.73 -16.61
CA ASP A 38 12.42 -22.71 -17.70
C ASP A 38 10.97 -22.87 -18.24
N GLY A 39 10.30 -21.74 -18.42
CA GLY A 39 8.92 -21.66 -18.93
C GLY A 39 7.83 -21.97 -17.91
N ARG A 40 8.17 -22.39 -16.68
CA ARG A 40 7.20 -22.64 -15.61
C ARG A 40 7.10 -21.44 -14.68
N ARG A 41 5.89 -20.96 -14.42
CA ARG A 41 5.64 -19.89 -13.46
C ARG A 41 5.98 -20.37 -12.05
N ILE A 42 6.89 -19.67 -11.38
CA ILE A 42 7.32 -19.98 -10.03
C ILE A 42 6.76 -19.00 -8.99
N SER A 43 6.59 -17.73 -9.36
CA SER A 43 6.11 -16.71 -8.42
C SER A 43 5.60 -15.46 -9.13
N ILE A 44 5.02 -14.57 -8.33
CA ILE A 44 4.60 -13.22 -8.73
C ILE A 44 5.35 -12.24 -7.86
N GLY A 45 6.02 -11.27 -8.48
CA GLY A 45 6.70 -10.20 -7.79
C GLY A 45 5.77 -9.34 -6.95
N TYR A 46 6.31 -8.72 -5.92
CA TYR A 46 5.56 -7.77 -5.09
C TYR A 46 5.26 -6.47 -5.85
N SER A 47 4.05 -5.93 -5.65
CA SER A 47 3.64 -4.61 -6.14
C SER A 47 2.99 -3.81 -5.02
N PRO A 48 3.52 -2.63 -4.67
CA PRO A 48 2.92 -1.77 -3.64
C PRO A 48 1.56 -1.20 -4.09
N PHE A 49 1.29 -1.18 -5.40
CA PHE A 49 0.03 -0.68 -5.96
C PHE A 49 -1.10 -1.72 -5.95
N THR A 50 -0.79 -2.98 -5.62
CA THR A 50 -1.78 -4.05 -5.45
C THR A 50 -1.79 -4.59 -4.03
N ALA A 51 -1.27 -3.83 -3.06
CA ALA A 51 -1.39 -4.21 -1.66
C ALA A 51 -2.86 -4.23 -1.23
N ASP A 52 -3.23 -5.21 -0.39
CA ASP A 52 -4.58 -5.30 0.14
C ASP A 52 -4.93 -4.04 0.95
N LYS A 53 -6.09 -3.47 0.65
CA LYS A 53 -6.62 -2.34 1.41
C LYS A 53 -7.11 -2.86 2.75
N TYR A 54 -6.55 -2.36 3.84
CA TYR A 54 -7.05 -2.62 5.19
C TYR A 54 -7.77 -1.38 5.72
N PHE A 55 -8.93 -1.60 6.34
CA PHE A 55 -9.70 -0.55 6.99
C PHE A 55 -9.28 -0.50 8.45
N ILE A 56 -8.62 0.59 8.84
CA ILE A 56 -8.37 0.88 10.25
C ILE A 56 -9.63 1.54 10.79
N THR A 57 -10.25 0.95 11.81
CA THR A 57 -11.26 1.63 12.61
C THR A 57 -10.51 2.48 13.64
N PRO A 58 -10.42 3.82 13.48
CA PRO A 58 -9.76 4.64 14.48
C PRO A 58 -10.52 4.53 15.81
N PRO A 59 -9.82 4.46 16.97
CA PRO A 59 -10.49 4.50 18.25
C PRO A 59 -11.27 5.81 18.40
N ALA A 60 -12.51 5.71 18.89
CA ALA A 60 -13.37 6.86 19.10
C ALA A 60 -12.73 7.81 20.13
N LYS A 61 -12.35 9.01 19.67
CA LYS A 61 -11.80 10.16 20.41
C LYS A 61 -10.41 9.94 21.02
N VAL A 62 -9.39 10.36 20.27
CA VAL A 62 -8.20 10.96 20.88
C VAL A 62 -8.62 12.34 21.38
N ILE A 63 -8.76 12.50 22.70
CA ILE A 63 -8.95 13.81 23.32
C ILE A 63 -7.66 14.61 23.09
N HIS A 64 -7.67 15.55 22.15
CA HIS A 64 -6.59 16.52 22.00
C HIS A 64 -6.67 17.55 23.15
N PRO A 65 -5.63 17.74 23.98
CA PRO A 65 -5.68 18.59 25.17
C PRO A 65 -5.72 20.12 24.93
N GLN A 66 -6.17 20.62 23.77
CA GLN A 66 -5.95 22.04 23.41
C GLN A 66 -7.18 22.97 23.48
N ASP A 67 -8.39 22.48 23.68
CA ASP A 67 -9.57 23.35 23.77
C ASP A 67 -9.93 23.74 25.22
N LYS A 68 -9.04 24.49 25.89
CA LYS A 68 -9.40 25.31 27.05
C LYS A 68 -9.73 26.74 26.60
N LYS A 69 -11.00 27.06 26.32
CA LYS A 69 -11.49 28.46 26.43
C LYS A 69 -12.95 28.57 26.88
N LYS A 70 -13.08 29.17 28.07
CA LYS A 70 -13.99 30.25 28.48
C LYS A 70 -15.52 30.06 28.40
N GLY A 71 -16.13 30.23 29.58
CA GLY A 71 -17.24 31.19 29.76
C GLY A 71 -18.64 30.59 29.90
N LYS A 72 -19.06 30.27 31.13
CA LYS A 72 -20.47 30.03 31.48
C LYS A 72 -21.17 31.39 31.64
N HIS A 73 -22.08 31.72 30.73
CA HIS A 73 -23.04 32.82 30.87
C HIS A 73 -24.38 32.26 31.37
N GLU A 74 -24.89 32.87 32.45
CA GLU A 74 -26.26 33.35 32.64
C GLU A 74 -27.48 32.40 32.52
N LYS A 75 -28.33 32.38 33.56
CA LYS A 75 -29.76 32.08 33.44
C LYS A 75 -30.60 32.98 34.37
N HIS A 76 -31.25 33.95 33.72
CA HIS A 76 -32.61 34.50 33.85
C HIS A 76 -33.50 34.23 35.09
N HIS A 77 -34.11 35.35 35.52
CA HIS A 77 -35.41 35.53 36.17
C HIS A 77 -36.54 34.65 35.59
N ASP A 78 -37.45 34.17 36.46
CA ASP A 78 -38.89 34.52 36.52
C ASP A 78 -39.67 33.41 37.27
N SER A 79 -40.28 33.75 38.42
CA SER A 79 -41.51 33.20 39.03
C SER A 79 -41.73 33.81 40.41
#